data_AF-A0A0F9SMB4-F1
#
_entry.id   AF-A0A0F9SMB4-F1
#
_cell.length_a   1.000
_cell.length_b   1.000
_cell.length_c   1.000
_cell.angle_alpha   90.00
_cell.angle_beta   90.00
_cell.angle_gamma   90.00
#
_symmetry.space_group_name_H-M   'P 1'
#
loop_
_entity.id
_entity.type
_entity.pdbx_description
1 polymer ?
#
loop_
_entity_poly.entity_id
_entity_poly.type
_entity_poly.pdbx_seq_one_letter_code
_entity_poly.pdbx_strand_id
1 'polypeptide(L)'
;MIDQPDGIIITISQGMLKEKGLRNWLRNFFEAMDNEDLSYWMRQGTKPKRDFLYVYLCIGGKVRYRANYVGAYGPGEMTFTTGETMFGKAWVVISGPLVRAPWPFPMKGFRGFRYTEFLF
;
A
#
# COMPACT_ATOMS: atom_id res chain seq x y z
N MET A 1 -17.05 -18.27 -14.45
CA MET A 1 -16.89 -16.87 -13.99
C MET A 1 -15.47 -16.74 -13.47
N ILE A 2 -14.72 -15.71 -13.88
CA ILE A 2 -13.42 -15.43 -13.28
C ILE A 2 -13.73 -14.57 -12.05
N ASP A 3 -13.50 -15.09 -10.85
CA ASP A 3 -13.69 -14.32 -9.63
C ASP A 3 -12.84 -13.05 -9.69
N GLN A 4 -13.51 -11.91 -9.53
CA GLN A 4 -12.87 -10.62 -9.40
C GLN A 4 -12.19 -10.56 -8.03
N PRO A 5 -10.90 -10.21 -7.95
CA PRO A 5 -10.23 -10.16 -6.65
C PRO A 5 -10.76 -8.99 -5.81
N ASP A 6 -10.98 -9.23 -4.53
CA ASP A 6 -11.37 -8.17 -3.60
C ASP A 6 -10.21 -7.24 -3.27
N GLY A 7 -8.96 -7.74 -3.36
CA GLY A 7 -7.80 -6.94 -3.01
C GLY A 7 -6.48 -7.35 -3.63
N ILE A 8 -5.47 -6.51 -3.37
CA ILE A 8 -4.07 -6.79 -3.62
C ILE A 8 -3.27 -6.75 -2.31
N ILE A 9 -2.24 -7.57 -2.22
CA ILE A 9 -1.23 -7.48 -1.17
C ILE A 9 -0.02 -6.73 -1.72
N ILE A 10 0.48 -5.76 -0.96
CA ILE A 10 1.73 -5.03 -1.23
C ILE A 10 2.71 -5.28 -0.10
N THR A 11 3.94 -5.64 -0.44
CA THR A 11 5.01 -5.79 0.55
C THR A 11 5.72 -4.47 0.80
N ILE A 12 5.75 -4.02 2.06
CA ILE A 12 6.62 -2.94 2.49
C ILE A 12 8.00 -3.54 2.78
N SER A 13 8.97 -3.24 1.92
CA SER A 13 10.29 -3.88 1.97
C SER A 13 11.11 -3.45 3.19
N GLN A 14 11.96 -4.35 3.71
CA GLN A 14 12.88 -4.02 4.80
C GLN A 14 13.84 -2.87 4.44
N GLY A 15 14.14 -2.65 3.16
CA GLY A 15 14.94 -1.51 2.70
C GLY A 15 14.23 -0.18 2.96
N MET A 16 12.96 -0.07 2.54
CA MET A 16 12.12 1.10 2.81
C MET A 16 11.99 1.39 4.31
N LEU A 17 11.94 0.32 5.12
CA LEU A 17 11.87 0.41 6.57
C LEU A 17 13.21 0.84 7.22
N LYS A 18 14.35 0.59 6.57
CA LYS A 18 15.67 1.00 7.08
C LYS A 18 16.01 2.44 6.76
N GLU A 19 15.63 2.95 5.59
CA GLU A 19 15.96 4.32 5.16
C GLU A 19 15.31 5.41 6.01
N LYS A 20 14.03 5.27 6.35
CA LYS A 20 13.30 6.23 7.20
C LYS A 20 13.18 5.80 8.67
N GLY A 21 13.54 4.55 8.97
CA GLY A 21 13.24 3.87 10.24
C GLY A 21 11.77 3.42 10.30
N LEU A 22 11.54 2.12 10.52
CA LEU A 22 10.20 1.49 10.51
C LEU A 22 9.17 2.24 11.35
N ARG A 23 9.56 2.66 12.56
CA ARG A 23 8.67 3.39 13.47
C ARG A 23 8.25 4.74 12.92
N ASN A 24 9.18 5.48 12.33
CA ASN A 24 8.92 6.81 11.80
C ASN A 24 8.08 6.73 10.51
N TRP A 25 8.38 5.76 9.63
CA TRP A 25 7.56 5.51 8.45
C TRP A 25 6.13 5.13 8.83
N LEU A 26 5.96 4.20 9.79
CA LEU A 26 4.63 3.82 10.27
C LEU A 26 3.90 5.00 10.88
N ARG A 27 4.56 5.82 11.70
CA ARG A 27 3.95 7.03 12.29
C ARG A 27 3.42 7.97 11.21
N ASN A 28 4.27 8.36 10.25
CA ASN A 28 3.85 9.26 9.18
C ASN A 28 2.75 8.63 8.29
N PHE A 29 2.80 7.31 8.10
CA PHE A 29 1.77 6.58 7.37
C PHE A 29 0.43 6.59 8.11
N PHE A 30 0.41 6.34 9.41
CA PHE A 30 -0.80 6.44 10.23
C PHE A 30 -1.33 7.87 10.28
N GLU A 31 -0.46 8.86 10.53
CA GLU A 31 -0.83 10.27 10.50
C GLU A 31 -1.48 10.66 9.17
N ALA A 32 -0.89 10.27 8.02
CA ALA A 32 -1.48 10.54 6.72
C ALA A 32 -2.86 9.87 6.51
N MET A 33 -3.08 8.70 7.11
CA MET A 33 -4.34 7.96 7.02
C MET A 33 -5.41 8.45 8.01
N ASP A 34 -5.03 9.29 8.98
CA ASP A 34 -5.92 9.87 9.99
C ASP A 34 -6.21 11.37 9.74
N ASN A 35 -5.54 12.02 8.77
CA ASN A 35 -5.72 13.43 8.40
C ASN A 35 -6.79 13.66 7.32
N GLU A 36 -7.26 14.90 7.12
CA GLU A 36 -8.40 15.25 6.26
C GLU A 36 -8.34 14.72 4.81
N ASP A 37 -7.17 14.69 4.18
CA ASP A 37 -7.02 14.18 2.80
C ASP A 37 -7.08 12.65 2.70
N LEU A 38 -6.89 11.95 3.83
CA LEU A 38 -6.95 10.50 4.01
C LEU A 38 -6.22 9.66 2.95
N SER A 39 -5.30 10.20 2.16
CA SER A 39 -4.74 9.54 0.99
C SER A 39 -3.22 9.34 1.08
N TYR A 40 -2.75 8.20 0.58
CA TYR A 40 -1.33 7.85 0.56
C TYR A 40 -0.93 7.31 -0.81
N TRP A 41 0.09 7.93 -1.39
CA TRP A 41 0.58 7.62 -2.71
C TRP A 41 1.78 6.67 -2.63
N MET A 42 1.60 5.45 -3.10
CA MET A 42 2.60 4.39 -3.10
C MET A 42 3.26 4.25 -4.46
N ARG A 43 4.57 4.44 -4.51
CA ARG A 43 5.38 4.14 -5.70
C ARG A 43 5.43 2.63 -5.94
N GLN A 44 5.11 2.20 -7.16
CA GLN A 44 5.14 0.79 -7.56
C GLN A 44 5.90 0.58 -8.89
N GLY A 45 6.40 -0.64 -9.06
CA GLY A 45 7.15 -1.03 -10.27
C GLY A 45 6.26 -1.30 -11.49
N THR A 46 4.99 -1.63 -11.26
CA THR A 46 3.99 -1.94 -12.29
C THR A 46 2.63 -1.41 -11.86
N LYS A 47 1.72 -1.18 -12.82
CA LYS A 47 0.32 -0.87 -12.54
C LYS A 47 -0.45 -2.18 -12.29
N PRO A 48 -1.39 -2.24 -11.33
CA PRO A 48 -2.33 -3.35 -11.23
C PRO A 48 -3.10 -3.53 -12.55
N LYS A 49 -3.45 -4.78 -12.86
CA LYS A 49 -4.08 -5.21 -14.13
C LYS A 49 -5.58 -5.54 -13.99
N ARG A 50 -6.07 -5.61 -12.76
CA ARG A 50 -7.45 -5.94 -12.42
C ARG A 50 -7.95 -4.90 -11.43
N ASP A 51 -9.25 -4.70 -11.41
CA ASP A 51 -9.92 -3.88 -10.40
C ASP A 51 -10.09 -4.67 -9.11
N PHE A 52 -10.02 -3.96 -7.98
CA PHE A 52 -10.12 -4.48 -6.62
C PHE A 52 -10.50 -3.33 -5.68
N LEU A 53 -10.93 -3.66 -4.47
CA LEU A 53 -11.41 -2.69 -3.49
C LEU A 53 -10.38 -2.39 -2.40
N TYR A 54 -9.52 -3.36 -2.10
CA TYR A 54 -8.68 -3.30 -0.91
C TYR A 54 -7.19 -3.46 -1.20
N VAL A 55 -6.37 -2.76 -0.41
CA VAL A 55 -4.92 -2.94 -0.38
C VAL A 55 -4.50 -3.47 0.99
N TYR A 56 -3.92 -4.66 1.01
CA TYR A 56 -3.40 -5.31 2.20
C TYR A 56 -1.89 -5.10 2.32
N LEU A 57 -1.44 -4.63 3.48
CA LEU A 57 -0.04 -4.30 3.71
C LEU A 57 0.68 -5.45 4.40
N CYS A 58 1.60 -6.07 3.66
CA CYS A 58 2.53 -7.07 4.17
C CYS A 58 3.79 -6.37 4.72
N ILE A 59 3.95 -6.38 6.04
CA ILE A 59 5.05 -5.70 6.76
C ILE A 59 5.75 -6.71 7.65
N GLY A 60 7.04 -6.94 7.38
CA GLY A 60 7.85 -7.90 8.14
C GLY A 60 7.34 -9.34 7.99
N GLY A 61 6.94 -9.73 6.78
CA GLY A 61 6.48 -11.08 6.48
C GLY A 61 5.07 -11.43 6.99
N LYS A 62 4.27 -10.42 7.31
CA LYS A 62 2.91 -10.57 7.83
C LYS A 62 1.99 -9.51 7.25
N VAL A 63 0.79 -9.89 6.81
CA VAL A 63 -0.28 -8.93 6.52
C VAL A 63 -0.81 -8.39 7.84
N ARG A 64 -0.82 -7.06 7.98
CA ARG A 64 -1.16 -6.39 9.25
C ARG A 64 -2.27 -5.35 9.13
N TYR A 65 -2.42 -4.75 7.96
CA TYR A 65 -3.36 -3.65 7.74
C TYR A 65 -4.03 -3.80 6.39
N ARG A 66 -5.25 -3.28 6.29
CA ARG A 66 -6.01 -3.07 5.06
C ARG A 66 -6.31 -1.59 4.92
N ALA A 67 -6.13 -1.07 3.71
CA ALA A 67 -6.56 0.26 3.30
C ALA A 67 -7.58 0.16 2.17
N ASN A 68 -8.35 1.21 1.95
CA ASN A 68 -9.22 1.32 0.78
C ASN A 68 -8.37 1.64 -0.46
N TYR A 69 -8.72 1.05 -1.60
CA TYR A 69 -8.13 1.43 -2.88
C TYR A 69 -8.84 2.65 -3.46
N VAL A 70 -8.07 3.65 -3.89
CA VAL A 70 -8.59 4.85 -4.54
C VAL A 70 -8.39 4.77 -6.05
N GLY A 71 -7.19 4.38 -6.48
CA GLY A 71 -6.86 4.34 -7.90
C GLY A 71 -5.40 4.01 -8.18
N ALA A 72 -5.09 3.80 -9.47
CA ALA A 72 -3.73 3.60 -9.92
C ALA A 72 -3.44 4.38 -11.19
N TYR A 73 -2.31 5.08 -11.17
CA TYR A 73 -1.85 5.95 -12.24
C TYR A 73 -0.61 5.35 -12.90
N GLY A 74 -0.41 5.71 -14.16
CA GLY A 74 0.74 5.28 -14.96
C GLY A 74 2.04 5.95 -14.52
N PRO A 75 3.09 5.86 -15.36
CA PRO A 75 4.35 6.50 -15.08
C PRO A 75 4.21 8.02 -14.96
N GLY A 76 4.92 8.62 -14.00
CA GLY A 76 4.89 10.07 -13.78
C GLY A 76 5.67 10.51 -12.56
N GLU A 77 5.95 11.81 -12.51
CA GLU A 77 6.54 12.47 -11.36
C GLU A 77 5.47 12.91 -10.37
N MET A 78 5.81 12.87 -9.09
CA MET A 78 4.96 13.35 -8.01
C MET A 78 5.80 14.16 -7.02
N THR A 79 5.35 15.37 -6.74
CA THR A 79 5.91 16.21 -5.68
C THR A 79 5.06 16.05 -4.44
N PHE A 80 5.68 15.57 -3.35
CA PHE A 80 5.03 15.39 -2.07
C PHE A 80 4.99 16.70 -1.29
N THR A 81 4.14 16.76 -0.25
CA THR A 81 4.06 17.90 0.68
C THR A 81 5.38 18.19 1.40
N THR A 82 6.30 17.23 1.44
CA THR A 82 7.67 17.40 1.94
C THR A 82 8.59 18.16 0.99
N GLY A 83 8.13 18.50 -0.23
CA GLY A 83 8.94 19.08 -1.30
C GLY A 83 9.78 18.07 -2.08
N GLU A 84 9.74 16.79 -1.71
CA GLU A 84 10.43 15.71 -2.43
C GLU A 84 9.69 15.41 -3.74
N THR A 85 10.39 15.38 -4.87
CA THR A 85 9.85 14.90 -6.15
C THR A 85 10.38 13.51 -6.44
N MET A 86 9.49 12.58 -6.78
CA MET A 86 9.87 11.21 -7.13
C MET A 86 9.22 10.78 -8.45
N PHE A 87 9.94 10.01 -9.26
CA PHE A 87 9.39 9.33 -10.43
C PHE A 87 8.92 7.91 -10.11
N GLY A 88 7.64 7.60 -10.40
CA GLY A 88 7.06 6.27 -10.28
C GLY A 88 6.78 5.66 -11.66
N LYS A 89 7.00 4.34 -11.82
CA LYS A 89 6.50 3.60 -13.00
C LYS A 89 4.99 3.37 -12.92
N ALA A 90 4.48 3.27 -11.70
CA ALA A 90 3.08 3.32 -11.38
C ALA A 90 2.90 3.91 -9.99
N TRP A 91 1.76 4.55 -9.77
CA TRP A 91 1.35 5.08 -8.49
C TRP A 91 0.08 4.38 -8.05
N VAL A 92 0.09 3.79 -6.86
CA VAL A 92 -1.12 3.23 -6.24
C VAL A 92 -1.54 4.17 -5.12
N VAL A 93 -2.78 4.63 -5.18
CA VAL A 93 -3.35 5.52 -4.17
C VAL A 93 -4.28 4.72 -3.29
N ILE A 94 -4.05 4.82 -2.00
CA ILE A 94 -4.89 4.19 -0.97
C ILE A 94 -5.43 5.25 -0.04
N SER A 95 -6.54 4.94 0.63
CA SER A 95 -7.10 5.81 1.63
C SER A 95 -7.46 5.12 2.94
N GLY A 96 -7.51 5.94 3.99
CA GLY A 96 -7.99 5.57 5.32
C GLY A 96 -9.50 5.34 5.38
N PRO A 97 -10.01 4.89 6.54
CA PRO A 97 -9.23 4.47 7.70
C PRO A 97 -8.48 3.15 7.46
N LEU A 98 -7.33 2.97 8.11
CA LEU A 98 -6.66 1.68 8.11
C LEU A 98 -7.36 0.70 9.04
N VAL A 99 -7.70 -0.47 8.52
CA VAL A 99 -8.21 -1.56 9.32
C VAL A 99 -7.06 -2.46 9.71
N ARG A 100 -6.87 -2.69 11.02
CA ARG A 100 -5.87 -3.61 11.53
C ARG A 100 -6.39 -5.04 11.45
N ALA A 101 -5.54 -5.96 11.01
CA ALA A 101 -5.84 -7.37 11.01
C ALA A 101 -6.13 -7.87 12.45
N PRO A 102 -7.17 -8.70 12.65
CA PRO A 102 -7.48 -9.25 13.98
C PRO A 102 -6.33 -10.13 14.50
N TRP A 103 -5.62 -10.81 13.59
CA TRP A 103 -4.34 -11.46 13.83
C TRP A 103 -3.41 -11.27 12.62
N PRO A 104 -2.07 -11.20 12.81
CA PRO A 104 -1.15 -11.08 11.68
C PRO A 104 -1.13 -12.35 10.81
N PHE A 105 -1.47 -12.24 9.53
CA PHE A 105 -1.45 -13.38 8.59
C PHE A 105 -0.04 -13.58 8.04
N PRO A 106 0.59 -14.76 8.20
CA PRO A 106 1.90 -15.03 7.60
C PRO A 106 1.88 -14.86 6.08
N MET A 107 2.80 -14.05 5.55
CA MET A 107 2.90 -13.77 4.12
C MET A 107 4.34 -13.45 3.76
N LYS A 108 5.02 -14.34 3.03
CA LYS A 108 6.39 -14.08 2.56
C LYS A 108 6.37 -12.82 1.68
N GLY A 109 7.28 -11.89 1.95
CA GLY A 109 7.41 -10.68 1.15
C GLY A 109 7.75 -10.99 -0.32
N PHE A 110 7.26 -10.15 -1.22
CA PHE A 110 7.47 -10.28 -2.66
C PHE A 110 7.59 -8.90 -3.33
N ARG A 111 8.02 -8.87 -4.59
CA ARG A 111 8.02 -7.65 -5.42
C ARG A 111 6.77 -7.62 -6.29
N GLY A 112 6.10 -6.47 -6.39
CA GLY A 112 4.87 -6.30 -7.16
C GLY A 112 3.61 -6.54 -6.34
N PHE A 113 2.60 -7.17 -6.94
CA PHE A 113 1.26 -7.39 -6.35
C PHE A 113 0.92 -8.86 -6.30
N ARG A 114 0.15 -9.25 -5.27
CA ARG A 114 -0.54 -10.54 -5.21
C ARG A 114 -2.03 -10.26 -5.05
N TYR A 115 -2.83 -10.68 -6.03
CA TYR A 115 -4.29 -10.62 -5.93
C TYR A 115 -4.79 -11.61 -4.89
N THR A 116 -5.85 -11.23 -4.19
CA THR A 116 -6.44 -12.02 -3.11
C THR A 116 -7.94 -11.77 -3.03
N GLU A 117 -8.66 -12.73 -2.46
CA GLU A 117 -9.99 -12.55 -1.89
C GLU A 117 -9.92 -11.67 -0.64
N PHE A 118 -11.08 -11.29 -0.12
CA PHE A 118 -11.22 -10.54 1.13
C PHE A 118 -10.59 -11.30 2.31
N LEU A 119 -9.76 -10.60 3.10
CA LEU A 119 -9.05 -11.21 4.24
C LEU A 119 -9.64 -10.83 5.61
N PHE A 120 -10.02 -9.55 5.79
CA PHE A 120 -10.61 -8.98 7.02
C PHE A 120 -10.96 -7.51 6.76
#